data_AF-A0A667XSW5-F1
#
_entry.id   AF-A0A667XSW5-F1
#
_cell.length_a   1.000
_cell.length_b   1.000
_cell.length_c   1.000
_cell.angle_alpha   90.00
_cell.angle_beta   90.00
_cell.angle_gamma   90.00
#
_symmetry.space_group_name_H-M   'P 1'
#
loop_
_entity.id
_entity.type
_entity.pdbx_description
1 polymer ?
#
loop_
_entity_poly.entity_id
_entity_poly.type
_entity_poly.pdbx_seq_one_letter_code
_entity_poly.pdbx_strand_id
1 'polypeptide(L)'
;MYIKHNLGMSDDYLPHFYHDWMKEPGRTVLLARREGKLVALQSWLIVDEGATAVIEGLRVCPTERGRGISWAVHRFAHSYIRQLHPTIKKAIATTRLKYMKSLVLARRAILCLVGQEESLDDLISHLKQKIRFLGVTSGLIPLNETQLKKVLLDPKLPSRVQLPGGSIIQNSQPLQLMEGNLEILKRRNLTWLADNEEEPAFLSLYAPPYPIAYNGRSMLLNIDMFGTDCILAQGALVSLLEAARSKEELKGTILFQVHMPWSLVETLQAFCDGHQGFTRCGEVLEQELFDRDTVAL
;
A
#
# COMPACT_ATOMS: atom_id res chain seq x y z
N MET A 1 4.09 -5.27 -14.62
CA MET A 1 4.87 -4.07 -15.02
C MET A 1 5.54 -3.62 -13.74
N TYR A 2 6.88 -3.54 -13.73
CA TYR A 2 7.65 -3.13 -12.56
C TYR A 2 7.35 -1.67 -12.25
N ILE A 3 7.16 -1.32 -10.98
CA ILE A 3 7.45 0.06 -10.57
C ILE A 3 8.96 0.16 -10.69
N LYS A 4 9.43 0.58 -11.86
CA LYS A 4 10.85 0.85 -12.06
C LYS A 4 11.10 2.16 -11.32
N HIS A 5 11.39 2.05 -10.04
CA HIS A 5 11.95 3.15 -9.27
C HIS A 5 13.15 3.68 -10.05
N ASN A 6 13.38 5.01 -10.03
CA ASN A 6 14.51 5.65 -10.72
C ASN A 6 15.89 5.08 -10.28
N LEU A 7 15.91 4.24 -9.24
CA LEU A 7 17.07 3.58 -8.66
C LEU A 7 17.22 2.08 -9.04
N GLY A 8 16.45 1.56 -10.00
CA GLY A 8 16.54 0.14 -10.38
C GLY A 8 15.99 -0.83 -9.32
N MET A 9 15.25 -0.32 -8.35
CA MET A 9 14.63 -1.12 -7.30
C MET A 9 13.48 -1.93 -7.90
N SER A 10 13.53 -3.25 -7.70
CA SER A 10 12.40 -4.13 -7.98
C SER A 10 11.75 -4.48 -6.65
N ASP A 11 10.68 -3.78 -6.31
CA ASP A 11 9.79 -4.07 -5.18
C ASP A 11 8.76 -5.16 -5.53
N ASP A 12 9.14 -6.10 -6.41
CA ASP A 12 8.21 -7.10 -6.91
C ASP A 12 7.72 -7.99 -5.77
N TYR A 13 6.54 -7.66 -5.29
CA TYR A 13 5.85 -8.29 -4.17
C TYR A 13 5.26 -9.64 -4.55
N LEU A 14 5.10 -9.92 -5.85
CA LEU A 14 4.34 -11.08 -6.33
C LEU A 14 4.91 -12.41 -5.83
N PRO A 15 6.22 -12.69 -5.84
CA PRO A 15 6.75 -13.95 -5.33
C PRO A 15 6.43 -14.19 -3.85
N HIS A 16 6.35 -13.14 -3.05
CA HIS A 16 5.99 -13.24 -1.64
C HIS A 16 4.50 -13.57 -1.47
N PHE A 17 3.62 -12.82 -2.14
CA PHE A 17 2.17 -12.96 -1.96
C PHE A 17 1.51 -14.04 -2.82
N TYR A 18 2.21 -14.63 -3.80
CA TYR A 18 1.59 -15.53 -4.78
C TYR A 18 0.86 -16.71 -4.13
N HIS A 19 1.48 -17.38 -3.16
CA HIS A 19 0.87 -18.54 -2.50
C HIS A 19 -0.33 -18.17 -1.62
N ASP A 20 -0.31 -16.99 -1.00
CA ASP A 20 -1.41 -16.48 -0.20
C ASP A 20 -2.58 -16.07 -1.10
N TRP A 21 -2.28 -15.47 -2.25
CA TRP A 21 -3.27 -15.13 -3.27
C TRP A 21 -4.04 -16.36 -3.75
N MET A 22 -3.38 -17.52 -3.89
CA MET A 22 -4.06 -18.76 -4.30
C MET A 22 -5.06 -19.28 -3.26
N LYS A 23 -4.99 -18.80 -2.02
CA LYS A 23 -5.86 -19.19 -0.90
C LYS A 23 -6.81 -18.07 -0.48
N GLU A 24 -6.66 -16.87 -1.03
CA GLU A 24 -7.40 -15.69 -0.59
C GLU A 24 -8.87 -15.75 -1.07
N PRO A 25 -9.85 -15.76 -0.16
CA PRO A 25 -11.26 -15.70 -0.52
C PRO A 25 -11.58 -14.50 -1.41
N GLY A 26 -12.37 -14.72 -2.46
CA GLY A 26 -12.75 -13.69 -3.42
C GLY A 26 -11.65 -13.33 -4.43
N ARG A 27 -10.47 -13.97 -4.37
CA ARG A 27 -9.42 -13.76 -5.37
C ARG A 27 -9.48 -14.79 -6.49
N THR A 28 -9.35 -14.30 -7.72
CA THR A 28 -9.13 -15.10 -8.93
C THR A 28 -7.79 -14.73 -9.55
N VAL A 29 -6.90 -15.71 -9.70
CA VAL A 29 -5.62 -15.55 -10.40
C VAL A 29 -5.68 -16.29 -11.74
N LEU A 30 -5.45 -15.55 -12.83
CA LEU A 30 -5.48 -16.05 -14.19
C LEU A 30 -4.07 -16.17 -14.75
N LEU A 31 -3.76 -17.35 -15.29
CA LEU A 31 -2.48 -17.68 -15.90
C LEU A 31 -2.67 -17.87 -17.41
N ALA A 32 -1.94 -17.10 -18.21
CA ALA A 32 -1.97 -17.23 -19.66
C ALA A 32 -0.82 -18.12 -20.13
N ARG A 33 -1.14 -19.10 -20.99
CA ARG A 33 -0.16 -20.00 -21.60
C ARG A 33 -0.15 -19.87 -23.11
N ARG A 34 1.03 -20.01 -23.71
CA ARG A 34 1.23 -20.13 -25.16
C ARG A 34 2.27 -21.22 -25.39
N GLU A 35 1.96 -22.19 -26.24
CA GLU A 35 2.87 -23.31 -26.57
C GLU A 35 3.40 -24.02 -25.31
N GLY A 36 2.51 -24.27 -24.35
CA GLY A 36 2.83 -24.91 -23.06
C GLY A 36 3.53 -24.01 -22.02
N LYS A 37 4.04 -22.83 -22.41
CA LYS A 37 4.79 -21.92 -21.53
C LYS A 37 3.88 -20.87 -20.89
N LEU A 38 4.16 -20.51 -19.64
CA LEU A 38 3.49 -19.40 -18.97
C LEU A 38 4.00 -18.07 -19.54
N VAL A 39 3.09 -17.25 -20.08
CA VAL A 39 3.44 -15.99 -20.75
C VAL A 39 2.91 -14.75 -20.04
N ALA A 40 1.88 -14.88 -19.19
CA ALA A 40 1.36 -13.78 -18.40
C ALA A 40 0.54 -14.25 -17.19
N LEU A 41 0.35 -13.34 -16.24
CA LEU A 41 -0.47 -13.50 -15.04
C LEU A 41 -1.28 -12.23 -14.80
N GLN A 42 -2.52 -12.36 -14.32
CA GLN A 42 -3.29 -11.25 -13.77
C GLN A 42 -4.14 -11.73 -12.58
N SER A 43 -4.24 -10.90 -11.54
CA SER A 43 -5.02 -11.18 -10.33
C SER A 43 -6.18 -10.21 -10.21
N TRP A 44 -7.31 -10.71 -9.72
CA TRP A 44 -8.53 -9.95 -9.45
C TRP A 44 -9.05 -10.33 -8.07
N LEU A 45 -9.18 -9.36 -7.17
CA LEU A 45 -9.75 -9.55 -5.84
C LEU A 45 -11.13 -8.89 -5.78
N ILE A 46 -12.16 -9.65 -5.44
CA ILE A 46 -13.51 -9.14 -5.28
C ILE A 46 -13.68 -8.61 -3.86
N VAL A 47 -14.05 -7.34 -3.75
CA VAL A 47 -14.18 -6.57 -2.50
C VAL A 47 -15.48 -5.78 -2.50
N ASP A 48 -15.72 -5.03 -1.43
CA ASP A 48 -16.91 -4.18 -1.27
C ASP A 48 -18.21 -4.97 -1.46
N GLU A 49 -18.31 -6.12 -0.79
CA GLU A 49 -19.47 -7.04 -0.86
C GLU A 49 -19.81 -7.49 -2.30
N GLY A 50 -18.79 -7.61 -3.16
CA GLY A 50 -18.97 -8.05 -4.53
C GLY A 50 -19.26 -6.93 -5.53
N ALA A 51 -19.27 -5.67 -5.10
CA ALA A 51 -19.50 -4.52 -5.97
C ALA A 51 -18.24 -4.03 -6.69
N THR A 52 -17.04 -4.35 -6.19
CA THR A 52 -15.78 -3.83 -6.72
C THR A 52 -14.79 -4.95 -6.98
N ALA A 53 -14.04 -4.86 -8.08
CA ALA A 53 -12.94 -5.75 -8.38
C ALA A 53 -11.60 -5.01 -8.37
N VAL A 54 -10.67 -5.41 -7.51
CA VAL A 54 -9.31 -4.84 -7.44
C VAL A 54 -8.40 -5.63 -8.38
N ILE A 55 -7.79 -4.93 -9.34
CA ILE A 55 -6.89 -5.54 -10.34
C ILE A 55 -5.44 -5.38 -9.88
N GLU A 56 -4.74 -6.51 -9.77
CA GLU A 56 -3.37 -6.57 -9.30
C GLU A 56 -2.49 -7.50 -10.15
N GLY A 57 -1.18 -7.37 -9.97
CA GLY A 57 -0.24 -8.40 -10.41
C GLY A 57 -0.14 -8.62 -11.92
N LEU A 58 -0.61 -7.71 -12.79
CA LEU A 58 -0.47 -7.91 -14.24
C LEU A 58 1.02 -8.01 -14.62
N ARG A 59 1.44 -9.20 -15.06
CA ARG A 59 2.81 -9.51 -15.50
C ARG A 59 2.76 -10.15 -16.88
N VAL A 60 3.72 -9.80 -17.73
CA VAL A 60 3.96 -10.42 -19.03
C VAL A 60 5.44 -10.81 -19.09
N CYS A 61 5.68 -12.05 -19.51
CA CYS A 61 7.01 -12.60 -19.73
C CYS A 61 7.85 -11.63 -20.59
N PRO A 62 9.09 -11.29 -20.19
CA PRO A 62 9.91 -10.32 -20.91
C PRO A 62 10.01 -10.56 -22.42
N THR A 63 10.18 -11.82 -22.84
CA THR A 63 10.32 -12.22 -24.25
C THR A 63 9.02 -12.12 -25.06
N GLU A 64 7.89 -11.95 -24.38
CA GLU A 64 6.56 -11.86 -24.99
C GLU A 64 5.98 -10.43 -24.96
N ARG A 65 6.71 -9.48 -24.39
CA ARG A 65 6.30 -8.06 -24.35
C ARG A 65 6.27 -7.47 -25.76
N GLY A 66 5.45 -6.44 -25.94
CA GLY A 66 5.24 -5.78 -27.26
C GLY A 66 4.28 -6.53 -28.19
N ARG A 67 3.79 -7.71 -27.81
CA ARG A 67 2.88 -8.55 -28.62
C ARG A 67 1.39 -8.40 -28.26
N GLY A 68 1.02 -7.39 -27.47
CA GLY A 68 -0.37 -7.18 -27.04
C GLY A 68 -0.90 -8.15 -25.96
N ILE A 69 -0.07 -9.05 -25.40
CA ILE A 69 -0.52 -10.07 -24.43
C ILE A 69 -1.20 -9.46 -23.20
N SER A 70 -0.67 -8.37 -22.65
CA SER A 70 -1.27 -7.72 -21.48
C SER A 70 -2.72 -7.32 -21.72
N TRP A 71 -3.03 -6.85 -22.94
CA TRP A 71 -4.39 -6.45 -23.31
C TRP A 71 -5.28 -7.67 -23.54
N ALA A 72 -4.79 -8.70 -24.24
CA ALA A 72 -5.54 -9.93 -24.47
C ALA A 72 -5.93 -10.63 -23.15
N VAL A 73 -4.98 -10.74 -22.23
CA VAL A 73 -5.21 -11.29 -20.88
C VAL A 73 -6.20 -10.44 -20.11
N HIS A 74 -6.02 -9.11 -20.11
CA HIS A 74 -6.93 -8.21 -19.41
C HIS A 74 -8.36 -8.29 -19.94
N ARG A 75 -8.55 -8.29 -21.27
CA ARG A 75 -9.86 -8.39 -21.90
C ARG A 75 -10.55 -9.71 -21.56
N PHE A 76 -9.84 -10.82 -21.67
CA PHE A 76 -10.37 -12.13 -21.29
C PHE A 76 -10.76 -12.15 -19.80
N ALA A 77 -9.84 -11.73 -18.93
CA ALA A 77 -10.03 -11.72 -17.50
C ALA A 77 -11.23 -10.86 -17.09
N HIS A 78 -11.36 -9.66 -17.65
CA HIS A 78 -12.48 -8.77 -17.40
C HIS A 78 -13.82 -9.43 -17.77
N SER A 79 -13.94 -10.05 -18.95
CA SER A 79 -15.15 -10.78 -19.34
C SER A 79 -15.44 -11.97 -18.44
N TYR A 80 -14.42 -12.77 -18.11
CA TYR A 80 -14.55 -13.95 -17.26
C TYR A 80 -14.99 -13.58 -15.83
N ILE A 81 -14.38 -12.55 -15.24
CA ILE A 81 -14.70 -12.09 -13.89
C ILE A 81 -16.12 -11.51 -13.82
N ARG A 82 -16.56 -10.74 -14.83
CA ARG A 82 -17.95 -10.25 -14.88
C ARG A 82 -18.98 -11.37 -15.01
N GLN A 83 -18.64 -12.48 -15.67
CA GLN A 83 -19.51 -13.66 -15.72
C GLN A 83 -19.56 -14.38 -14.37
N LEU A 84 -18.42 -14.52 -13.70
CA LEU A 84 -18.33 -15.19 -12.39
C LEU A 84 -18.97 -14.37 -11.27
N HIS A 85 -18.90 -13.05 -11.38
CA HIS A 85 -19.37 -12.09 -10.37
C HIS A 85 -20.19 -10.98 -11.04
N PRO A 86 -21.46 -11.26 -11.39
CA PRO A 86 -22.32 -10.32 -12.11
C PRO A 86 -22.69 -9.07 -11.31
N THR A 87 -22.40 -9.04 -10.00
CA THR A 87 -22.66 -7.92 -9.09
C THR A 87 -21.61 -6.81 -9.16
N ILE A 88 -20.46 -7.05 -9.83
CA ILE A 88 -19.38 -6.06 -9.94
C ILE A 88 -19.87 -4.86 -10.73
N LYS A 89 -19.70 -3.67 -10.14
CA LYS A 89 -20.07 -2.37 -10.72
C LYS A 89 -18.86 -1.58 -11.22
N LYS A 90 -17.68 -1.84 -10.65
CA LYS A 90 -16.43 -1.16 -11.00
C LYS A 90 -15.20 -2.03 -10.83
N ALA A 91 -14.18 -1.79 -11.63
CA ALA A 91 -12.84 -2.34 -11.44
C ALA A 91 -11.84 -1.22 -11.11
N ILE A 92 -11.03 -1.43 -10.08
CA ILE A 92 -10.05 -0.43 -9.60
C ILE A 92 -8.63 -0.98 -9.56
N ALA A 93 -7.64 -0.10 -9.63
CA ALA A 93 -6.23 -0.49 -9.55
C ALA A 93 -5.35 0.67 -9.08
N THR A 94 -4.14 0.38 -8.60
CA THR A 94 -3.14 1.38 -8.21
C THR A 94 -1.98 1.54 -9.19
N THR A 95 -2.01 0.82 -10.31
CA THR A 95 -1.01 0.91 -11.39
C THR A 95 -1.71 1.35 -12.68
N ARG A 96 -1.13 2.26 -13.46
CA ARG A 96 -1.71 2.65 -14.75
C ARG A 96 -1.47 1.56 -15.80
N LEU A 97 -2.50 1.16 -16.55
CA LEU A 97 -2.31 0.41 -17.80
C LEU A 97 -2.28 1.39 -18.96
N LYS A 98 -1.14 1.47 -19.65
CA LYS A 98 -0.87 2.46 -20.73
C LYS A 98 -1.91 2.52 -21.86
N TYR A 99 -2.73 1.47 -22.03
CA TYR A 99 -3.64 1.31 -23.17
C TYR A 99 -5.13 1.28 -22.78
N MET A 100 -5.45 1.55 -21.50
CA MET A 100 -6.83 1.56 -21.01
C MET A 100 -7.19 2.98 -20.57
N LYS A 101 -8.37 3.47 -20.97
CA LYS A 101 -8.91 4.70 -20.36
C LYS A 101 -9.14 4.40 -18.88
N SER A 102 -8.67 5.32 -18.04
CA SER A 102 -8.83 5.23 -16.60
C SER A 102 -9.11 6.61 -16.05
N LEU A 103 -9.99 6.68 -15.06
CA LEU A 103 -10.25 7.88 -14.29
C LEU A 103 -9.38 7.82 -13.04
N VAL A 104 -8.59 8.86 -12.78
CA VAL A 104 -7.85 8.98 -11.52
C VAL A 104 -8.85 9.34 -10.42
N LEU A 105 -9.05 8.44 -9.46
CA LEU A 105 -9.91 8.63 -8.30
C LEU A 105 -9.20 9.36 -7.17
N ALA A 106 -7.90 9.11 -7.00
CA ALA A 106 -7.10 9.73 -5.95
C ALA A 106 -5.60 9.65 -6.25
N ARG A 107 -4.84 10.49 -5.55
CA ARG A 107 -3.37 10.52 -5.59
C ARG A 107 -2.83 10.64 -4.17
N ARG A 108 -1.70 10.01 -3.91
CA ARG A 108 -0.92 10.20 -2.68
C ARG A 108 0.57 10.07 -2.95
N ALA A 109 1.36 10.72 -2.11
CA ALA A 109 2.81 10.69 -2.20
C ALA A 109 3.37 9.41 -1.54
N ILE A 110 4.53 8.97 -2.00
CA ILE A 110 5.33 7.91 -1.39
C ILE A 110 6.74 8.46 -1.15
N LEU A 111 7.13 8.55 0.12
CA LEU A 111 8.51 8.79 0.50
C LEU A 111 9.23 7.45 0.69
N CYS A 112 10.25 7.22 -0.13
CA CYS A 112 11.08 6.02 -0.07
C CYS A 112 12.37 6.29 0.72
N LEU A 113 12.67 5.41 1.68
CA LEU A 113 13.83 5.55 2.55
C LEU A 113 14.52 4.18 2.69
N VAL A 114 15.84 4.16 2.83
CA VAL A 114 16.63 2.94 3.01
C VAL A 114 17.47 3.07 4.27
N GLY A 115 17.43 2.02 5.10
CA GLY A 115 18.25 1.90 6.29
C GLY A 115 18.80 0.49 6.48
N GLN A 116 19.71 0.34 7.43
CA GLN A 116 20.21 -0.96 7.87
C GLN A 116 19.65 -1.29 9.26
N GLU A 117 19.44 -2.58 9.52
CA GLU A 117 19.00 -3.09 10.81
C GLU A 117 19.90 -2.60 11.96
N GLU A 118 21.23 -2.65 11.79
CA GLU A 118 22.17 -2.22 12.83
C GLU A 118 22.09 -0.74 13.20
N SER A 119 21.55 0.11 12.32
CA SER A 119 21.42 1.56 12.55
C SER A 119 20.00 1.98 12.94
N LEU A 120 19.06 1.03 13.08
CA LEU A 120 17.65 1.34 13.26
C LEU A 120 17.36 1.93 14.64
N ASP A 121 18.01 1.42 15.69
CA ASP A 121 17.82 1.91 17.06
C ASP A 121 18.37 3.34 17.23
N ASP A 122 19.49 3.64 16.58
CA ASP A 122 20.08 4.99 16.51
C ASP A 122 19.18 5.95 15.73
N LEU A 123 18.63 5.51 14.60
CA LEU A 123 17.68 6.30 13.81
C LEU A 123 16.43 6.64 14.62
N ILE A 124 15.79 5.66 15.25
CA ILE A 124 14.61 5.86 16.08
C ILE A 124 14.93 6.86 17.19
N SER A 125 16.09 6.70 17.84
CA SER A 125 16.55 7.60 18.90
C SER A 125 16.75 9.04 18.40
N HIS A 126 17.35 9.21 17.22
CA HIS A 126 17.53 10.52 16.58
C HIS A 126 16.20 11.20 16.25
N LEU A 127 15.26 10.46 15.65
CA LEU A 127 13.93 10.99 15.32
C LEU A 127 13.14 11.37 16.59
N LYS A 128 13.25 10.58 17.66
CA LYS A 128 12.68 10.94 18.97
C LYS A 128 13.27 12.22 19.56
N GLN A 129 14.58 12.41 19.44
CA GLN A 129 15.22 13.64 19.90
C GLN A 129 14.71 14.85 19.13
N LYS A 130 14.51 14.74 17.81
CA LYS A 130 13.88 15.79 17.00
C LYS A 130 12.47 16.13 17.52
N ILE A 131 11.63 15.13 17.78
CA ILE A 131 10.28 15.32 18.34
C ILE A 131 10.34 16.05 19.69
N ARG A 132 11.23 15.61 20.59
CA ARG A 132 11.40 16.25 21.91
C ARG A 132 11.86 17.70 21.81
N PHE A 133 12.78 18.00 20.89
CA PHE A 133 13.26 19.36 20.65
C PHE A 133 12.13 20.28 20.14
N LEU A 134 11.21 19.73 19.36
CA LEU A 134 10.01 20.44 18.90
C LEU A 134 8.96 20.63 20.01
N GLY A 135 9.16 20.09 21.22
CA GLY A 135 8.21 20.17 22.33
C GLY A 135 6.94 19.37 22.10
N VAL A 136 7.00 18.36 21.23
CA VAL A 136 5.84 17.59 20.77
C VAL A 136 5.66 16.33 21.64
N THR A 137 4.44 16.11 22.12
CA THR A 137 3.98 14.77 22.54
C THR A 137 3.06 14.21 21.46
N SER A 138 3.45 13.09 20.83
CA SER A 138 2.56 12.40 19.90
C SER A 138 1.41 11.79 20.70
N GLY A 139 0.21 12.36 20.60
CA GLY A 139 -1.02 11.84 21.21
C GLY A 139 -1.55 10.58 20.53
N LEU A 140 -0.68 9.80 19.89
CA LEU A 140 -1.06 8.62 19.12
C LEU A 140 -1.22 7.40 20.04
N ILE A 141 -2.31 6.69 19.86
CA ILE A 141 -2.68 5.51 20.62
C ILE A 141 -2.91 4.31 19.67
N PRO A 142 -2.49 3.10 20.08
CA PRO A 142 -2.84 1.89 19.35
C PRO A 142 -4.34 1.61 19.46
N LEU A 143 -4.97 1.23 18.35
CA LEU A 143 -6.37 0.84 18.34
C LEU A 143 -6.50 -0.68 18.51
N ASN A 144 -7.36 -1.11 19.44
CA ASN A 144 -7.78 -2.51 19.52
C ASN A 144 -8.86 -2.83 18.47
N GLU A 145 -9.21 -4.11 18.30
CA GLU A 145 -10.18 -4.53 17.26
C GLU A 145 -11.56 -3.84 17.40
N THR A 146 -12.02 -3.59 18.62
CA THR A 146 -13.35 -2.97 18.85
C THR A 146 -13.33 -1.48 18.51
N GLN A 147 -12.30 -0.76 18.97
CA GLN A 147 -12.09 0.65 18.64
C GLN A 147 -11.88 0.82 17.13
N LEU A 148 -11.03 -0.01 16.52
CA LEU A 148 -10.76 0.03 15.09
C LEU A 148 -12.04 -0.18 14.27
N LYS A 149 -12.87 -1.16 14.64
CA LYS A 149 -14.16 -1.38 13.96
C LYS A 149 -15.07 -0.16 14.06
N LYS A 150 -15.20 0.44 15.24
CA LYS A 150 -16.00 1.66 15.45
C LYS A 150 -15.50 2.82 14.57
N VAL A 151 -14.19 3.05 14.58
CA VAL A 151 -13.53 4.10 13.77
C VAL A 151 -13.73 3.85 12.28
N LEU A 152 -13.41 2.66 11.78
CA LEU A 152 -13.47 2.35 10.35
C LEU A 152 -14.90 2.34 9.80
N LEU A 153 -15.93 2.23 10.63
CA LEU A 153 -17.33 2.30 10.21
C LEU A 153 -17.96 3.69 10.40
N ASP A 154 -17.21 4.67 10.92
CA ASP A 154 -17.69 6.06 11.00
C ASP A 154 -17.80 6.65 9.58
N PRO A 155 -19.02 7.02 9.11
CA PRO A 155 -19.22 7.57 7.78
C PRO A 155 -18.51 8.91 7.55
N LYS A 156 -18.11 9.63 8.61
CA LYS A 156 -17.36 10.89 8.52
C LYS A 156 -15.85 10.68 8.40
N LEU A 157 -15.34 9.50 8.79
CA LEU A 157 -13.90 9.21 8.80
C LEU A 157 -13.22 9.52 7.46
N PRO A 158 -13.74 9.10 6.28
CA PRO A 158 -13.08 9.37 5.01
C PRO A 158 -12.77 10.84 4.76
N SER A 159 -13.69 11.72 5.15
CA SER A 159 -13.50 13.18 5.02
C SER A 159 -12.57 13.73 6.09
N ARG A 160 -12.69 13.23 7.33
CA ARG A 160 -11.92 13.71 8.49
C ARG A 160 -10.42 13.45 8.32
N VAL A 161 -10.04 12.26 7.84
CA VAL A 161 -8.62 11.87 7.62
C VAL A 161 -8.21 11.91 6.14
N GLN A 162 -9.05 12.46 5.25
CA GLN A 162 -8.76 12.63 3.82
C GLN A 162 -8.35 11.32 3.11
N LEU A 163 -9.15 10.26 3.27
CA LEU A 163 -8.86 8.97 2.65
C LEU A 163 -8.82 9.06 1.11
N PRO A 164 -7.78 8.52 0.45
CA PRO A 164 -7.67 8.52 -1.00
C PRO A 164 -8.82 7.69 -1.63
N GLY A 165 -9.72 8.37 -2.33
CA GLY A 165 -10.89 7.74 -2.95
C GLY A 165 -11.86 7.16 -1.91
N GLY A 166 -11.85 7.70 -0.69
CA GLY A 166 -12.68 7.23 0.41
C GLY A 166 -12.35 5.82 0.91
N SER A 167 -11.16 5.31 0.61
CA SER A 167 -10.76 3.92 0.86
C SER A 167 -9.43 3.84 1.62
N ILE A 168 -9.24 2.75 2.38
CA ILE A 168 -7.92 2.38 2.88
C ILE A 168 -7.19 1.65 1.76
N ILE A 169 -5.99 2.12 1.39
CA ILE A 169 -5.16 1.47 0.37
C ILE A 169 -4.02 0.75 1.08
N GLN A 170 -4.10 -0.57 1.20
CA GLN A 170 -3.09 -1.41 1.84
C GLN A 170 -2.44 -2.34 0.82
N ASN A 171 -1.11 -2.33 0.70
CA ASN A 171 -0.37 -3.13 -0.31
C ASN A 171 -0.99 -3.04 -1.72
N SER A 172 -1.31 -1.82 -2.18
CA SER A 172 -1.97 -1.58 -3.48
C SER A 172 -3.44 -2.03 -3.60
N GLN A 173 -4.11 -2.36 -2.51
CA GLN A 173 -5.51 -2.77 -2.50
C GLN A 173 -6.40 -1.72 -1.83
N PRO A 174 -7.22 -1.01 -2.60
CA PRO A 174 -8.19 -0.07 -2.08
C PRO A 174 -9.40 -0.83 -1.53
N LEU A 175 -9.75 -0.59 -0.27
CA LEU A 175 -10.89 -1.20 0.40
C LEU A 175 -11.78 -0.09 0.95
N GLN A 176 -13.08 -0.12 0.61
CA GLN A 176 -14.03 0.80 1.21
C GLN A 176 -14.21 0.49 2.70
N LEU A 177 -14.55 1.54 3.44
CA LEU A 177 -14.85 1.50 4.86
C LEU A 177 -16.24 0.88 5.10
N MET A 178 -16.31 -0.45 5.11
CA MET A 178 -17.55 -1.19 5.31
C MET A 178 -17.32 -2.56 5.95
N GLU A 179 -18.37 -3.13 6.54
CA GLU A 179 -18.34 -4.37 7.31
C GLU A 179 -17.68 -5.52 6.51
N GLY A 180 -18.10 -5.74 5.26
CA GLY A 180 -17.58 -6.82 4.41
C GLY A 180 -16.07 -6.76 4.11
N ASN A 181 -15.43 -5.59 4.28
CA ASN A 181 -13.99 -5.44 4.07
C ASN A 181 -13.17 -5.53 5.35
N LEU A 182 -13.78 -5.46 6.53
CA LEU A 182 -13.06 -5.52 7.81
C LEU A 182 -12.30 -6.84 7.96
N GLU A 183 -12.90 -7.95 7.53
CA GLU A 183 -12.24 -9.25 7.52
C GLU A 183 -11.03 -9.30 6.58
N ILE A 184 -11.04 -8.56 5.45
CA ILE A 184 -9.87 -8.44 4.57
C ILE A 184 -8.75 -7.71 5.32
N LEU A 185 -9.04 -6.57 5.94
CA LEU A 185 -8.06 -5.79 6.71
C LEU A 185 -7.50 -6.58 7.90
N LYS A 186 -8.36 -7.32 8.63
CA LYS A 186 -7.96 -8.14 9.77
C LYS A 186 -6.91 -9.19 9.39
N ARG A 187 -7.09 -9.87 8.26
CA ARG A 187 -6.15 -10.88 7.73
C ARG A 187 -4.77 -10.31 7.38
N ARG A 188 -4.62 -8.98 7.28
CA ARG A 188 -3.34 -8.32 6.97
C ARG A 188 -2.48 -8.03 8.19
N ASN A 189 -2.95 -8.36 9.40
CA ASN A 189 -2.20 -8.21 10.66
C ASN A 189 -1.58 -6.81 10.82
N LEU A 190 -2.39 -5.79 10.54
CA LEU A 190 -1.96 -4.40 10.52
C LEU A 190 -1.79 -3.86 11.94
N THR A 191 -0.78 -3.03 12.14
CA THR A 191 -0.67 -2.23 13.37
C THR A 191 -1.23 -0.85 13.10
N TRP A 192 -2.23 -0.44 13.88
CA TRP A 192 -2.93 0.84 13.71
C TRP A 192 -2.59 1.79 14.85
N LEU A 193 -2.40 3.06 14.51
CA LEU A 193 -2.29 4.18 15.45
C LEU A 193 -3.25 5.29 15.05
N ALA A 194 -3.88 5.92 16.03
CA ALA A 194 -4.78 7.06 15.84
C ALA A 194 -4.54 8.12 16.89
N ASP A 195 -4.91 9.37 16.63
CA ASP A 195 -4.86 10.47 17.60
C ASP A 195 -6.05 10.45 18.59
N ASN A 196 -7.13 9.75 18.24
CA ASN A 196 -8.31 9.59 19.06
C ASN A 196 -8.97 8.22 18.82
N GLU A 197 -9.55 7.61 19.87
CA GLU A 197 -10.15 6.27 19.79
C GLU A 197 -11.60 6.26 19.23
N GLU A 198 -12.24 7.42 19.15
CA GLU A 198 -13.64 7.55 18.69
C GLU A 198 -13.75 8.35 17.40
N GLU A 199 -13.14 9.54 17.36
CA GLU A 199 -13.25 10.47 16.24
C GLU A 199 -11.86 10.95 15.75
N PRO A 200 -11.01 10.04 15.23
CA PRO A 200 -9.64 10.40 14.87
C PRO A 200 -9.57 11.37 13.68
N ALA A 201 -8.77 12.43 13.84
CA ALA A 201 -8.40 13.33 12.75
C ALA A 201 -7.10 12.89 12.04
N PHE A 202 -6.40 11.91 12.62
CA PHE A 202 -5.23 11.29 12.05
C PHE A 202 -5.25 9.79 12.29
N LEU A 203 -4.95 9.02 11.24
CA LEU A 203 -4.87 7.57 11.31
C LEU A 203 -3.61 7.12 10.57
N SER A 204 -2.90 6.16 11.12
CA SER A 204 -1.76 5.56 10.45
C SER A 204 -1.68 4.08 10.72
N LEU A 205 -1.04 3.36 9.81
CA LEU A 205 -0.84 1.93 9.94
C LEU A 205 0.45 1.49 9.28
N TYR A 206 0.91 0.30 9.66
CA TYR A 206 1.88 -0.44 8.87
C TYR A 206 1.43 -1.90 8.70
N ALA A 207 1.85 -2.50 7.60
CA ALA A 207 1.66 -3.92 7.33
C ALA A 207 2.96 -4.70 7.57
N PRO A 208 2.88 -5.97 8.03
CA PRO A 208 4.06 -6.79 8.27
C PRO A 208 5.08 -6.71 7.11
N PRO A 209 6.35 -6.39 7.40
CA PRO A 209 7.41 -6.34 6.41
C PRO A 209 7.53 -7.63 5.62
N TYR A 210 7.88 -7.52 4.33
CA TYR A 210 8.09 -8.68 3.48
C TYR A 210 9.37 -8.57 2.62
N PRO A 211 9.99 -9.71 2.26
CA PRO A 211 11.21 -9.70 1.48
C PRO A 211 10.97 -9.26 0.03
N ILE A 212 11.88 -8.45 -0.49
CA ILE A 212 11.95 -8.01 -1.89
C ILE A 212 13.34 -8.27 -2.48
N ALA A 213 13.42 -8.38 -3.81
CA ALA A 213 14.68 -8.72 -4.51
C ALA A 213 15.75 -7.61 -4.48
N TYR A 214 15.45 -6.45 -3.91
CA TYR A 214 16.39 -5.33 -3.79
C TYR A 214 17.60 -5.68 -2.92
N ASN A 215 18.81 -5.25 -3.32
CA ASN A 215 20.09 -5.49 -2.64
C ASN A 215 20.32 -6.92 -2.10
N GLY A 216 19.97 -7.94 -2.89
CA GLY A 216 20.25 -9.33 -2.50
C GLY A 216 19.33 -9.91 -1.41
N ARG A 217 18.16 -9.28 -1.19
CA ARG A 217 17.04 -9.62 -0.27
C ARG A 217 16.89 -8.60 0.86
N SER A 218 16.27 -7.47 0.54
CA SER A 218 15.87 -6.44 1.50
C SER A 218 14.46 -6.71 2.06
N MET A 219 14.14 -6.14 3.21
CA MET A 219 12.78 -6.12 3.75
C MET A 219 12.06 -4.83 3.35
N LEU A 220 10.84 -4.92 2.85
CA LEU A 220 9.98 -3.77 2.55
C LEU A 220 8.95 -3.58 3.67
N LEU A 221 9.00 -2.43 4.34
CA LEU A 221 8.01 -1.96 5.29
C LEU A 221 7.15 -0.86 4.64
N ASN A 222 5.85 -1.10 4.51
CA ASN A 222 4.88 -0.12 4.04
C ASN A 222 4.19 0.53 5.23
N ILE A 223 4.27 1.86 5.30
CA ILE A 223 3.59 2.71 6.28
C ILE A 223 2.58 3.56 5.53
N ASP A 224 1.34 3.58 5.98
CA ASP A 224 0.29 4.43 5.43
C ASP A 224 -0.15 5.46 6.48
N MET A 225 -0.23 6.72 6.08
CA MET A 225 -0.68 7.84 6.90
C MET A 225 -1.89 8.52 6.24
N PHE A 226 -2.87 8.85 7.07
CA PHE A 226 -4.10 9.53 6.72
C PHE A 226 -4.32 10.70 7.68
N GLY A 227 -4.71 11.85 7.14
CA GLY A 227 -4.69 13.13 7.83
C GLY A 227 -3.48 13.98 7.42
N THR A 228 -3.53 15.27 7.76
CA THR A 228 -2.56 16.28 7.29
C THR A 228 -1.82 17.00 8.41
N ASP A 229 -1.97 16.53 9.65
CA ASP A 229 -1.26 17.09 10.79
C ASP A 229 0.22 16.65 10.77
N CYS A 230 1.11 17.63 10.62
CA CYS A 230 2.55 17.42 10.54
C CYS A 230 3.15 16.78 11.79
N ILE A 231 2.64 17.16 12.96
CA ILE A 231 3.15 16.73 14.27
C ILE A 231 2.77 15.26 14.50
N LEU A 232 1.52 14.91 14.22
CA LEU A 232 1.03 13.54 14.30
C LEU A 232 1.71 12.64 13.27
N ALA A 233 1.99 13.13 12.06
CA ALA A 233 2.71 12.36 11.04
C ALA A 233 4.15 12.00 11.46
N GLN A 234 4.89 12.95 12.04
CA GLN A 234 6.24 12.71 12.57
C GLN A 234 6.21 11.71 13.73
N GLY A 235 5.27 11.86 14.65
CA GLY A 235 5.04 10.92 15.75
C GLY A 235 4.71 9.52 15.24
N ALA A 236 3.82 9.41 14.26
CA ALA A 236 3.38 8.16 13.67
C ALA A 236 4.54 7.40 13.02
N LEU A 237 5.40 8.10 12.28
CA LEU A 237 6.59 7.49 11.70
C LEU A 237 7.44 6.81 12.77
N VAL A 238 7.76 7.53 13.84
CA VAL A 238 8.58 7.00 14.94
C VAL A 238 7.88 5.82 15.61
N SER A 239 6.62 5.97 16.02
CA SER A 239 5.90 4.93 16.74
C SER A 239 5.70 3.66 15.93
N LEU A 240 5.47 3.76 14.61
CA LEU A 240 5.34 2.58 13.74
C LEU A 240 6.70 1.90 13.48
N LEU A 241 7.79 2.67 13.35
CA LEU A 241 9.14 2.12 13.26
C LEU A 241 9.52 1.36 14.53
N GLU A 242 9.20 1.92 15.70
CA GLU A 242 9.38 1.25 16.99
C GLU A 242 8.56 -0.03 17.12
N ALA A 243 7.29 0.02 16.71
CA ALA A 243 6.43 -1.16 16.74
C ALA A 243 7.00 -2.28 15.84
N ALA A 244 7.41 -1.96 14.61
CA ALA A 244 8.01 -2.93 13.69
C ALA A 244 9.35 -3.47 14.21
N ARG A 245 10.19 -2.62 14.83
CA ARG A 245 11.44 -3.04 15.47
C ARG A 245 11.19 -3.97 16.66
N SER A 246 10.21 -3.66 17.52
CA SER A 246 9.89 -4.45 18.71
C SER A 246 9.37 -5.86 18.42
N LYS A 247 8.79 -6.06 17.22
CA LYS A 247 8.32 -7.37 16.76
C LYS A 247 9.40 -8.18 16.01
N GLU A 248 10.63 -7.69 15.95
CA GLU A 248 11.76 -8.32 15.24
C GLU A 248 11.47 -8.57 13.74
N GLU A 249 10.61 -7.74 13.14
CA GLU A 249 10.15 -7.89 11.74
C GLU A 249 11.15 -7.30 10.72
N LEU A 250 12.11 -6.52 11.18
CA LEU A 250 13.05 -5.75 10.36
C LEU A 250 14.45 -6.36 10.44
N LYS A 251 14.94 -6.87 9.31
CA LYS A 251 16.24 -7.57 9.20
C LYS A 251 17.06 -7.13 8.00
N GLY A 252 18.37 -7.01 8.18
CA GLY A 252 19.32 -6.60 7.13
C GLY A 252 19.02 -5.22 6.54
N THR A 253 19.06 -5.10 5.21
CA THR A 253 18.67 -3.87 4.52
C THR A 253 17.15 -3.72 4.50
N ILE A 254 16.67 -2.55 4.90
CA ILE A 254 15.24 -2.26 5.01
C ILE A 254 14.90 -1.09 4.08
N LEU A 255 13.88 -1.30 3.24
CA LEU A 255 13.22 -0.28 2.44
C LEU A 255 11.93 0.13 3.13
N PHE A 256 11.76 1.42 3.35
CA PHE A 256 10.56 2.01 3.92
C PHE A 256 9.83 2.76 2.82
N GLN A 257 8.53 2.46 2.64
CA GLN A 257 7.64 3.24 1.80
C GLN A 257 6.59 3.89 2.68
N VAL A 258 6.69 5.22 2.83
CA VAL A 258 5.73 6.02 3.61
C VAL A 258 4.74 6.66 2.66
N HIS A 259 3.53 6.13 2.63
CA HIS A 259 2.40 6.64 1.85
C HIS A 259 1.65 7.71 2.64
N MET A 260 1.43 8.88 2.03
CA MET A 260 0.86 10.04 2.73
C MET A 260 0.18 11.04 1.78
N PRO A 261 -0.66 11.96 2.29
CA PRO A 261 -1.05 13.16 1.57
C PRO A 261 0.16 14.01 1.15
N TRP A 262 0.05 14.68 0.00
CA TRP A 262 1.12 15.53 -0.54
C TRP A 262 1.54 16.67 0.40
N SER A 263 0.62 17.18 1.23
CA SER A 263 0.91 18.24 2.20
C SER A 263 1.91 17.84 3.27
N LEU A 264 2.13 16.54 3.51
CA LEU A 264 3.08 16.04 4.52
C LEU A 264 4.49 15.85 3.97
N VAL A 265 4.69 15.92 2.64
CA VAL A 265 5.94 15.54 1.98
C VAL A 265 7.13 16.34 2.49
N GLU A 266 7.07 17.67 2.44
CA GLU A 266 8.18 18.54 2.83
C GLU A 266 8.54 18.33 4.31
N THR A 267 7.51 18.20 5.15
CA THR A 267 7.67 17.98 6.60
C THR A 267 8.37 16.65 6.88
N LEU A 268 7.91 15.54 6.29
CA LEU A 268 8.49 14.23 6.55
C LEU A 268 9.87 14.07 5.90
N GLN A 269 10.11 14.72 4.75
CA GLN A 269 11.46 14.76 4.16
C GLN A 269 12.45 15.45 5.10
N ALA A 270 12.16 16.68 5.52
CA ALA A 270 13.03 17.41 6.44
C ALA A 270 13.20 16.68 7.79
N PHE A 271 12.16 15.99 8.26
CA PHE A 271 12.22 15.20 9.47
C PHE A 271 13.15 13.99 9.35
N CYS A 272 13.16 13.30 8.21
CA CYS A 272 14.01 12.15 7.95
C CYS A 272 15.47 12.52 7.60
N ASP A 273 15.73 13.76 7.17
CA ASP A 273 17.07 14.19 6.75
C ASP A 273 18.07 14.28 7.93
N GLY A 274 19.37 14.11 7.62
CA GLY A 274 20.47 14.39 8.56
C GLY A 274 20.88 13.23 9.49
N HIS A 275 20.47 11.99 9.21
CA HIS A 275 20.99 10.78 9.88
C HIS A 275 21.81 9.93 8.89
N GLN A 276 22.98 9.43 9.30
CA GLN A 276 23.85 8.68 8.38
C GLN A 276 23.38 7.24 8.09
N GLY A 277 22.67 6.61 9.03
CA GLY A 277 22.15 5.25 8.87
C GLY A 277 20.88 5.14 8.02
N PHE A 278 20.44 6.25 7.43
CA PHE A 278 19.15 6.32 6.74
C PHE A 278 19.21 7.30 5.58
N THR A 279 18.88 6.84 4.39
CA THR A 279 19.02 7.65 3.17
C THR A 279 17.73 7.65 2.38
N ARG A 280 17.37 8.83 1.85
CA ARG A 280 16.25 8.94 0.92
C ARG A 280 16.58 8.20 -0.37
N CYS A 281 15.64 7.39 -0.80
CA CYS A 281 15.75 6.57 -2.00
C CYS A 281 15.10 7.30 -3.19
N GLY A 282 15.83 8.23 -3.81
CA GLY A 282 15.38 8.92 -5.02
C GLY A 282 14.37 10.03 -4.74
N GLU A 283 13.56 10.34 -5.76
CA GLU A 283 12.50 11.35 -5.67
C GLU A 283 11.24 10.77 -5.00
N VAL A 284 10.38 11.66 -4.51
CA VAL A 284 9.06 11.29 -3.99
C VAL A 284 8.23 10.74 -5.14
N LEU A 285 7.62 9.58 -4.93
CA LEU A 285 6.81 8.91 -5.94
C LEU A 285 5.34 9.25 -5.73
N GLU A 286 4.54 9.00 -6.76
CA GLU A 286 3.10 9.13 -6.69
C GLU A 286 2.43 7.75 -6.82
N GLN A 287 1.50 7.45 -5.90
CA GLN A 287 0.54 6.38 -6.09
C GLN A 287 -0.79 6.98 -6.57
N GLU A 288 -1.24 6.54 -7.73
CA GLU A 288 -2.55 6.89 -8.29
C GLU A 288 -3.53 5.73 -8.08
N LEU A 289 -4.76 6.04 -7.66
CA LEU A 289 -5.89 5.11 -7.65
C LEU A 289 -6.73 5.35 -8.92
N PHE A 290 -7.02 4.29 -9.66
CA PHE A 290 -7.76 4.35 -10.92
C PHE A 290 -9.09 3.62 -10.83
N ASP A 291 -10.14 4.22 -11.38
CA ASP A 291 -11.32 3.52 -11.88
C ASP A 291 -11.08 3.11 -13.34
N ARG A 292 -11.43 1.86 -13.66
CA ARG A 292 -11.24 1.27 -14.98
C ARG A 292 -12.54 0.88 -15.67
N ASP A 293 -13.70 1.18 -15.10
CA ASP A 293 -14.99 0.84 -15.70
C ASP A 293 -15.52 1.92 -16.65
N THR A 294 -14.74 2.98 -16.92
CA THR A 294 -15.15 4.07 -17.81
C THR A 294 -15.18 3.76 -19.32
N VAL A 295 -15.07 2.50 -19.77
CA VAL A 295 -15.39 2.16 -21.16
C VAL A 295 -15.98 0.77 -21.27
N ALA A 296 -17.23 0.69 -21.72
CA ALA A 296 -17.70 -0.45 -22.49
C ALA A 296 -16.67 -0.76 -23.58
N LEU A 297 -16.10 -1.97 -23.56
CA LEU A 297 -15.25 -2.49 -24.64
C LEU A 297 -15.97 -2.40 -25.99
#